data_AF-A0A2C9KVN2-F1
#
_entry.id   AF-A0A2C9KVN2-F1
#
_cell.length_a   1.000
_cell.length_b   1.000
_cell.length_c   1.000
_cell.angle_alpha   90.00
_cell.angle_beta   90.00
_cell.angle_gamma   90.00
#
_symmetry.space_group_name_H-M   'P 1'
#
loop_
_entity.id
_entity.type
_entity.pdbx_description
1 polymer ?
#
loop_
_entity_poly.entity_id
_entity_poly.type
_entity_poly.pdbx_seq_one_letter_code
_entity_poly.pdbx_strand_id
1 'polypeptide(L)'
;MTLVIMLLKMMMIVVMVMTIAGADCSTKAESQVDVCCVFFLFSVQSSLLSIVSSFCFQFNPHCSLLCLLFQPLTTTVPSSSFTPDITPIILAGHRDNYEIIKILLDRGYRIPKPHNARCSCKDCITGSQEDSLRHSRSRINAYKALASPSLICLSSKDPILTSFELSCELKQLSKLENEFKADYEKLAVKCQEFAVDLLEQTRGSRELAIILNHDNTTTDEQNCDKVRLSRLKLAIKYKQKKVSLT
;
A
#
# COMPACT_ATOMS: atom_id res chain seq x y z
N MET A 1 35.21 -1.01 30.01
CA MET A 1 35.49 -0.49 28.64
C MET A 1 34.26 -0.45 27.73
N THR A 2 33.39 -1.46 27.76
CA THR A 2 32.21 -1.57 26.86
C THR A 2 31.18 -0.45 27.04
N LEU A 3 30.93 0.00 28.27
CA LEU A 3 29.94 1.05 28.57
C LEU A 3 30.38 2.43 28.06
N VAL A 4 31.67 2.76 28.18
CA VAL A 4 32.23 4.04 27.71
C VAL A 4 32.22 4.11 26.18
N ILE A 5 32.48 2.97 25.50
CA ILE A 5 32.38 2.87 24.04
C ILE A 5 30.93 2.99 23.57
N MET A 6 29.96 2.43 24.30
CA MET A 6 28.53 2.61 24.00
C MET A 6 28.07 4.05 24.19
N LEU A 7 28.50 4.71 25.27
CA LEU A 7 28.17 6.11 25.54
C LEU A 7 28.79 7.05 24.50
N LEU A 8 30.03 6.82 24.09
CA LEU A 8 30.68 7.59 23.02
C LEU A 8 30.02 7.36 21.65
N LYS A 9 29.59 6.12 21.34
CA LYS A 9 28.80 5.82 20.13
C LYS A 9 27.42 6.48 20.18
N MET A 10 26.73 6.46 21.31
CA MET A 10 25.46 7.17 21.48
C MET A 10 25.63 8.68 21.30
N MET A 11 26.65 9.28 21.92
CA MET A 11 26.93 10.71 21.76
C MET A 11 27.27 11.06 20.31
N MET A 12 28.07 10.24 19.61
CA MET A 12 28.34 10.48 18.18
C MET A 12 27.09 10.37 17.31
N ILE A 13 26.19 9.43 17.59
CA ILE A 13 24.94 9.30 16.83
C ILE A 13 24.02 10.49 17.13
N VAL A 14 23.91 10.93 18.37
CA VAL A 14 23.13 12.12 18.74
C VAL A 14 23.70 13.37 18.07
N VAL A 15 25.01 13.56 18.05
CA VAL A 15 25.67 14.69 17.37
C VAL A 15 25.48 14.61 15.85
N MET A 16 25.56 13.42 15.25
CA MET A 16 25.32 13.20 13.83
C MET A 16 23.87 13.50 13.43
N VAL A 17 22.90 13.06 14.24
CA VAL A 17 21.48 13.36 14.04
C VAL A 17 21.20 14.86 14.20
N MET A 18 21.84 15.52 15.17
CA MET A 18 21.70 16.97 15.35
C MET A 18 22.37 17.80 14.25
N THR A 19 23.44 17.29 13.65
CA THR A 19 24.12 17.95 12.52
C THR A 19 23.33 17.79 11.22
N ILE A 20 22.68 16.65 11.02
CA ILE A 20 21.76 16.42 9.88
C ILE A 20 20.50 17.29 10.02
N ALA A 21 19.98 17.48 11.23
CA ALA A 21 18.85 18.37 11.49
C ALA A 21 19.19 19.87 11.38
N GLY A 22 20.48 20.22 11.32
CA GLY A 22 20.97 21.60 11.24
C GLY A 22 21.37 22.08 9.84
N ALA A 23 21.29 21.23 8.81
CA ALA A 23 21.62 21.61 7.43
C ALA A 23 20.35 21.86 6.60
N ASP A 24 20.07 23.15 6.41
CA ASP A 24 19.23 23.78 5.39
C ASP A 24 17.73 23.43 5.31
N CYS A 25 17.00 24.18 6.12
CA CYS A 25 15.58 24.47 5.99
C CYS A 25 15.35 25.43 4.82
N SER A 26 14.95 24.92 3.64
CA SER A 26 14.22 25.71 2.65
C SER A 26 13.43 24.86 1.66
N THR A 27 12.40 24.15 2.13
CA THR A 27 11.11 23.96 1.42
C THR A 27 10.10 23.35 2.39
N LYS A 28 8.88 23.90 2.39
CA LYS A 28 7.79 23.62 3.34
C LYS A 28 7.30 22.15 3.28
N ALA A 29 7.03 21.59 4.48
CA ALA A 29 6.06 20.53 4.78
C ALA A 29 6.43 19.03 4.63
N GLU A 30 7.65 18.61 4.95
CA GLU A 30 8.01 17.17 5.03
C GLU A 30 8.58 16.70 6.40
N SER A 31 8.78 17.60 7.36
CA SER A 31 9.62 17.34 8.54
C SER A 31 8.98 16.61 9.73
N GLN A 32 7.79 16.02 9.59
CA GLN A 32 7.15 15.28 10.70
C GLN A 32 7.23 13.74 10.56
N VAL A 33 7.63 13.23 9.39
CA VAL A 33 7.70 11.78 9.11
C VAL A 33 9.09 11.20 9.42
N ASP A 34 10.15 12.00 9.29
CA ASP A 34 11.54 11.54 9.51
C ASP A 34 11.84 11.15 10.96
N VAL A 35 11.25 11.84 11.93
CA VAL A 35 11.52 11.56 13.35
C VAL A 35 10.94 10.19 13.77
N CYS A 36 9.81 9.78 13.21
CA CYS A 36 9.23 8.46 13.45
C CYS A 36 10.05 7.33 12.79
N CYS A 37 10.61 7.56 11.60
CA CYS A 37 11.47 6.59 10.91
C CYS A 37 12.80 6.34 11.63
N VAL A 38 13.43 7.39 12.18
CA VAL A 38 14.69 7.26 12.95
C VAL A 38 14.48 6.49 14.26
N PHE A 39 13.35 6.67 14.94
CA PHE A 39 13.01 5.87 16.14
C PHE A 39 12.74 4.39 15.82
N PHE A 40 12.24 4.08 14.63
CA PHE A 40 11.97 2.72 14.17
C PHE A 40 13.26 1.89 13.98
N LEU A 41 14.37 2.51 13.59
CA LEU A 41 15.66 1.84 13.39
C LEU A 41 16.40 1.54 14.70
N PHE A 42 16.15 2.31 15.77
CA PHE A 42 16.80 2.11 17.08
C PHE A 42 16.20 0.98 17.93
N SER A 43 15.01 0.47 17.59
CA SER A 43 14.31 -0.58 18.35
C SER A 43 14.93 -1.98 18.22
N VAL A 44 16.08 -2.12 17.54
CA VAL A 44 16.72 -3.42 17.27
C VAL A 44 17.72 -3.84 18.38
N GLN A 45 18.12 -2.95 19.30
CA GLN A 45 18.96 -3.33 20.44
C GLN A 45 18.12 -3.48 21.72
N SER A 46 17.88 -4.73 22.12
CA SER A 46 16.86 -5.22 23.07
C SER A 46 17.00 -4.77 24.54
N SER A 47 17.83 -3.79 24.88
CA SER A 47 18.19 -3.49 26.27
C SER A 47 17.81 -2.10 26.78
N LEU A 48 17.15 -1.24 25.98
CA LEU A 48 16.85 0.15 26.37
C LEU A 48 15.40 0.60 26.10
N LEU A 49 14.46 -0.35 26.05
CA LEU A 49 13.03 -0.09 25.79
C LEU A 49 12.40 0.90 26.80
N SER A 50 12.86 0.87 28.05
CA SER A 50 12.34 1.70 29.15
C SER A 50 12.79 3.17 29.10
N ILE A 51 13.92 3.48 28.46
CA ILE A 51 14.38 4.88 28.30
C ILE A 51 13.64 5.54 27.14
N VAL A 52 13.39 4.79 26.07
CA VAL A 52 12.63 5.26 24.89
C VAL A 52 11.18 5.58 25.25
N SER A 53 10.54 4.78 26.12
CA SER A 53 9.15 5.03 26.55
C SER A 53 8.99 6.31 27.36
N SER A 54 9.94 6.66 28.21
CA SER A 54 9.90 7.91 29.00
C SER A 54 10.19 9.15 28.15
N PHE A 55 11.04 9.05 27.13
CA PHE A 55 11.31 10.17 26.22
C PHE A 55 10.15 10.44 25.24
N CYS A 56 9.47 9.41 24.75
CA CYS A 56 8.29 9.58 23.89
C CYS A 56 7.11 10.26 24.59
N PHE A 57 6.98 10.11 25.91
CA PHE A 57 5.88 10.68 26.68
C PHE A 57 5.99 12.21 26.84
N GLN A 58 7.20 12.78 26.78
CA GLN A 58 7.43 14.21 27.03
C GLN A 58 7.25 15.09 25.78
N PHE A 59 7.40 14.53 24.57
CA PHE A 59 7.45 15.33 23.33
C PHE A 59 6.30 15.14 22.35
N ASN A 60 5.37 14.20 22.55
CA ASN A 60 4.22 14.07 21.64
C ASN A 60 3.02 13.33 22.26
N PRO A 61 1.93 14.05 22.64
CA PRO A 61 0.69 13.42 23.09
C PRO A 61 -0.10 12.73 21.97
N HIS A 62 0.38 12.75 20.72
CA HIS A 62 -0.25 12.08 19.57
C HIS A 62 0.31 10.68 19.24
N CYS A 63 1.30 10.20 20.00
CA CYS A 63 2.05 8.97 19.67
C CYS A 63 1.45 7.69 20.29
N SER A 64 0.13 7.52 20.20
CA SER A 64 -0.54 6.25 20.53
C SER A 64 -0.29 5.15 19.48
N LEU A 65 0.21 5.51 18.29
CA LEU A 65 0.43 4.59 17.18
C LEU A 65 1.70 3.72 17.29
N LEU A 66 2.71 4.18 18.03
CA LEU A 66 4.01 3.50 18.12
C LEU A 66 4.04 2.38 19.17
N CYS A 67 3.17 2.46 20.19
CA CYS A 67 3.05 1.42 21.21
C CYS A 67 2.40 0.12 20.64
N LEU A 68 1.59 0.25 19.60
CA LEU A 68 0.84 -0.87 18.98
C LEU A 68 1.70 -1.79 18.10
N LEU A 69 2.92 -1.37 17.73
CA LEU A 69 3.82 -2.15 16.88
C LEU A 69 4.70 -3.14 17.67
N PHE A 70 4.66 -3.08 19.01
CA PHE A 70 5.47 -3.92 19.89
C PHE A 70 4.67 -4.74 20.92
N GLN A 71 3.34 -4.71 20.90
CA GLN A 71 2.53 -5.63 21.71
C GLN A 71 2.19 -6.92 20.93
N PRO A 72 2.18 -8.09 21.60
CA PRO A 72 1.61 -9.29 21.01
C PRO A 72 0.15 -9.03 20.65
N LEU A 73 -0.23 -9.43 19.45
CA LEU A 73 -1.41 -8.99 18.70
C LEU A 73 -2.75 -9.50 19.25
N THR A 74 -2.99 -9.45 20.57
CA THR A 74 -4.22 -9.93 21.21
C THR A 74 -4.57 -9.17 22.50
N THR A 75 -4.64 -7.85 22.48
CA THR A 75 -5.37 -7.13 23.54
C THR A 75 -5.96 -5.84 23.01
N THR A 76 -7.28 -5.79 22.97
CA THR A 76 -8.11 -4.64 22.64
C THR A 76 -7.84 -3.49 23.60
N VAL A 77 -7.13 -2.46 23.16
CA VAL A 77 -7.09 -1.16 23.85
C VAL A 77 -8.25 -0.32 23.30
N PRO A 78 -9.26 0.05 24.10
CA PRO A 78 -10.43 0.78 23.63
C PRO A 78 -10.11 2.28 23.54
N SER A 79 -9.35 2.65 22.52
CA SER A 79 -9.21 4.05 22.05
C SER A 79 -8.64 4.10 20.63
N SER A 80 -9.00 3.16 19.76
CA SER A 80 -8.51 3.18 18.39
C SER A 80 -9.16 4.32 17.61
N SER A 81 -8.37 5.33 17.21
CA SER A 81 -8.79 6.35 16.24
C SER A 81 -9.17 5.77 14.87
N PHE A 82 -8.96 4.46 14.67
CA PHE A 82 -9.26 3.72 13.46
C PHE A 82 -10.36 2.67 13.73
N THR A 83 -11.13 2.38 12.68
CA THR A 83 -12.10 1.30 12.72
C THR A 83 -11.37 -0.06 12.74
N PRO A 84 -11.92 -1.09 13.40
CA PRO A 84 -11.22 -2.35 13.63
C PRO A 84 -10.91 -3.14 12.35
N ASP A 85 -11.52 -2.79 11.23
CA ASP A 85 -11.25 -3.36 9.90
C ASP A 85 -9.97 -2.81 9.23
N ILE A 86 -9.39 -1.72 9.75
CA ILE A 86 -8.17 -1.13 9.21
C ILE A 86 -6.95 -1.77 9.85
N THR A 87 -6.31 -2.68 9.12
CA THR A 87 -5.02 -3.27 9.51
C THR A 87 -3.85 -2.35 9.14
N PRO A 88 -2.66 -2.52 9.74
CA PRO A 88 -1.49 -1.68 9.43
C PRO A 88 -1.12 -1.66 7.94
N ILE A 89 -1.24 -2.79 7.24
CA ILE A 89 -0.99 -2.88 5.79
C ILE A 89 -2.07 -2.19 4.95
N ILE A 90 -3.33 -2.21 5.40
CA ILE A 90 -4.41 -1.46 4.75
C ILE A 90 -4.16 0.05 4.89
N LEU A 91 -3.78 0.51 6.09
CA LEU A 91 -3.47 1.91 6.32
C LEU A 91 -2.25 2.38 5.51
N ALA A 92 -1.19 1.56 5.44
CA ALA A 92 -0.03 1.84 4.61
C ALA A 92 -0.42 1.94 3.13
N GLY A 93 -1.27 1.02 2.64
CA GLY A 93 -1.83 1.06 1.29
C GLY A 93 -2.68 2.31 1.02
N HIS A 94 -3.48 2.78 1.98
CA HIS A 94 -4.25 4.03 1.85
C HIS A 94 -3.34 5.26 1.67
N ARG A 95 -2.17 5.25 2.30
CA ARG A 95 -1.16 6.33 2.18
C ARG A 95 -0.21 6.16 1.01
N ASP A 96 -0.30 5.03 0.29
CA ASP A 96 0.51 4.73 -0.89
C ASP A 96 2.02 4.85 -0.64
N ASN A 97 2.48 4.53 0.58
CA ASN A 97 3.88 4.65 0.98
C ASN A 97 4.64 3.35 0.65
N TYR A 98 5.51 3.42 -0.35
CA TYR A 98 6.23 2.26 -0.89
C TYR A 98 7.09 1.56 0.17
N GLU A 99 7.87 2.30 0.95
CA GLU A 99 8.83 1.77 1.92
C GLU A 99 8.11 1.00 3.03
N ILE A 100 7.05 1.59 3.58
CA ILE A 100 6.27 0.97 4.66
C ILE A 100 5.55 -0.28 4.14
N ILE A 101 4.93 -0.21 2.96
CA ILE A 101 4.26 -1.35 2.35
C ILE A 101 5.27 -2.49 2.13
N LYS A 102 6.45 -2.19 1.60
CA LYS A 102 7.51 -3.18 1.37
C LYS A 102 7.94 -3.87 2.67
N ILE A 103 8.22 -3.10 3.72
CA ILE A 103 8.60 -3.65 5.04
C ILE A 103 7.50 -4.58 5.59
N LEU A 104 6.23 -4.19 5.46
CA LEU A 104 5.10 -5.01 5.92
C LEU A 104 4.96 -6.29 5.07
N LEU A 105 5.14 -6.20 3.76
CA LEU A 105 5.12 -7.36 2.87
C LEU A 105 6.28 -8.33 3.17
N ASP A 106 7.48 -7.83 3.44
CA ASP A 106 8.66 -8.67 3.78
C ASP A 106 8.46 -9.43 5.09
N ARG A 107 7.70 -8.86 6.02
CA ARG A 107 7.28 -9.51 7.28
C ARG A 107 6.10 -10.47 7.13
N GLY A 108 5.58 -10.67 5.92
CA GLY A 108 4.50 -11.62 5.64
C GLY A 108 3.07 -11.07 5.81
N TYR A 109 2.90 -9.77 6.09
CA TYR A 109 1.55 -9.17 6.12
C TYR A 109 0.97 -9.13 4.70
N ARG A 110 -0.29 -9.51 4.52
CA ARG A 110 -0.99 -9.49 3.22
C ARG A 110 -2.41 -8.97 3.41
N ILE A 111 -2.94 -8.35 2.37
CA ILE A 111 -4.35 -7.91 2.35
C ILE A 111 -5.18 -9.06 1.79
N PRO A 112 -6.15 -9.61 2.53
CA PRO A 112 -7.04 -10.63 1.99
C PRO A 112 -7.92 -10.03 0.90
N LYS A 113 -8.08 -10.73 -0.22
CA LYS A 113 -8.98 -10.27 -1.28
C LYS A 113 -10.43 -10.30 -0.77
N PRO A 114 -11.19 -9.18 -0.84
CA PRO A 114 -12.57 -9.16 -0.39
C PRO A 114 -13.45 -10.10 -1.22
N HIS A 115 -14.45 -10.69 -0.58
CA HIS A 115 -15.47 -11.46 -1.28
C HIS A 115 -16.37 -10.55 -2.14
N ASN A 116 -17.02 -11.14 -3.14
CA ASN A 116 -18.01 -10.44 -3.96
C ASN A 116 -19.17 -9.91 -3.09
N ALA A 117 -19.76 -8.78 -3.48
CA ALA A 117 -20.92 -8.19 -2.81
C ALA A 117 -22.11 -9.13 -2.62
N ARG A 118 -22.27 -10.15 -3.49
CA ARG A 118 -23.34 -11.15 -3.41
C ARG A 118 -22.88 -12.52 -2.89
N CYS A 119 -21.77 -12.58 -2.14
CA CYS A 119 -21.28 -13.84 -1.59
C CYS A 119 -22.24 -14.41 -0.52
N SER A 120 -22.53 -15.71 -0.60
CA SER A 120 -23.40 -16.44 0.33
C SER A 120 -22.63 -17.32 1.34
N CYS A 121 -21.36 -17.03 1.60
CA CYS A 121 -20.62 -17.74 2.64
C CYS A 121 -21.09 -17.32 4.04
N LYS A 122 -20.84 -18.16 5.04
CA LYS A 122 -21.27 -17.93 6.43
C LYS A 122 -20.76 -16.58 6.95
N ASP A 123 -19.48 -16.27 6.76
CA ASP A 123 -18.86 -15.03 7.26
C ASP A 123 -19.48 -13.76 6.65
N CYS A 124 -19.81 -13.77 5.34
CA CYS A 124 -20.46 -12.65 4.67
C CYS A 124 -21.92 -12.48 5.11
N ILE A 125 -22.65 -13.58 5.27
CA ILE A 125 -24.04 -13.55 5.74
C ILE A 125 -24.10 -13.02 7.17
N THR A 126 -23.28 -13.57 8.07
CA THR A 126 -23.22 -13.14 9.47
C THR A 126 -22.80 -11.68 9.58
N GLY A 127 -21.70 -11.28 8.92
CA GLY A 127 -21.24 -9.89 8.95
C GLY A 127 -22.26 -8.90 8.38
N SER A 128 -23.01 -9.28 7.34
CA SER A 128 -24.06 -8.42 6.78
C SER A 128 -25.33 -8.37 7.64
N GLN A 129 -25.66 -9.43 8.38
CA GLN A 129 -26.81 -9.45 9.29
C GLN A 129 -26.53 -8.67 10.58
N GLU A 130 -25.30 -8.72 11.08
CA GLU A 130 -24.87 -7.96 12.25
C GLU A 130 -24.81 -6.45 11.95
N ASP A 131 -24.06 -6.06 10.91
CA ASP A 131 -23.93 -4.66 10.51
C ASP A 131 -23.53 -4.56 9.03
N SER A 132 -24.54 -4.35 8.17
CA SER A 132 -24.34 -4.27 6.72
C SER A 132 -23.42 -3.11 6.32
N LEU A 133 -23.52 -1.95 7.00
CA LEU A 133 -22.73 -0.77 6.68
C LEU A 133 -21.27 -0.97 7.05
N ARG A 134 -20.98 -1.56 8.22
CA ARG A 134 -19.60 -1.92 8.61
C ARG A 134 -19.02 -2.99 7.70
N HIS A 135 -19.82 -3.97 7.28
CA HIS A 135 -19.39 -5.01 6.34
C HIS A 135 -19.00 -4.40 4.98
N SER A 136 -19.85 -3.54 4.41
CA SER A 136 -19.54 -2.81 3.17
C SER A 136 -18.36 -1.85 3.34
N ARG A 137 -18.23 -1.17 4.49
CA ARG A 137 -17.11 -0.27 4.79
C ARG A 137 -15.77 -1.01 4.85
N SER A 138 -15.73 -2.20 5.46
CA SER A 138 -14.55 -3.05 5.48
C SER A 138 -14.12 -3.45 4.07
N ARG A 139 -15.09 -3.82 3.21
CA ARG A 139 -14.82 -4.17 1.80
C ARG A 139 -14.21 -3.01 1.02
N ILE A 140 -14.81 -1.82 1.04
CA ILE A 140 -14.26 -0.64 0.33
C ILE A 140 -12.88 -0.26 0.88
N ASN A 141 -12.64 -0.38 2.19
CA ASN A 141 -11.34 -0.10 2.79
C ASN A 141 -10.24 -1.05 2.29
N ALA A 142 -10.56 -2.34 2.16
CA ALA A 142 -9.65 -3.32 1.57
C ALA A 142 -9.38 -2.99 0.09
N TYR A 143 -10.40 -2.67 -0.70
CA TYR A 143 -10.22 -2.27 -2.10
C TYR A 143 -9.43 -0.98 -2.27
N LYS A 144 -9.60 0.01 -1.39
CA LYS A 144 -8.79 1.23 -1.35
C LYS A 144 -7.31 0.93 -1.22
N ALA A 145 -6.95 -0.03 -0.37
CA ALA A 145 -5.56 -0.45 -0.20
C ALA A 145 -5.06 -1.30 -1.39
N LEU A 146 -5.87 -2.22 -1.91
CA LEU A 146 -5.52 -3.04 -3.09
C LEU A 146 -5.30 -2.21 -4.36
N ALA A 147 -5.99 -1.07 -4.48
CA ALA A 147 -5.85 -0.12 -5.58
C ALA A 147 -4.65 0.84 -5.45
N SER A 148 -3.77 0.66 -4.45
CA SER A 148 -2.52 1.41 -4.33
C SER A 148 -1.52 0.99 -5.42
N PRO A 149 -1.03 1.92 -6.26
CA PRO A 149 0.11 1.75 -7.16
C PRO A 149 1.29 1.03 -6.51
N SER A 150 1.73 1.51 -5.34
CA SER A 150 2.88 0.96 -4.63
C SER A 150 2.67 -0.51 -4.26
N LEU A 151 1.46 -0.85 -3.76
CA LEU A 151 1.12 -2.23 -3.43
C LEU A 151 1.03 -3.11 -4.68
N ILE A 152 0.43 -2.63 -5.78
CA ILE A 152 0.34 -3.37 -7.04
C ILE A 152 1.73 -3.67 -7.58
N CYS A 153 2.64 -2.70 -7.57
CA CYS A 153 4.04 -2.86 -7.99
C CYS A 153 4.80 -3.90 -7.17
N LEU A 154 4.58 -3.95 -5.85
CA LEU A 154 5.31 -4.85 -4.95
C LEU A 154 4.74 -6.27 -4.92
N SER A 155 3.43 -6.42 -5.13
CA SER A 155 2.74 -7.70 -4.92
C SER A 155 2.39 -8.44 -6.21
N SER A 156 2.28 -7.75 -7.36
CA SER A 156 1.86 -8.36 -8.61
C SER A 156 3.03 -8.77 -9.51
N LYS A 157 2.85 -9.88 -10.23
CA LYS A 157 3.76 -10.32 -11.31
C LYS A 157 3.57 -9.48 -12.60
N ASP A 158 2.34 -9.06 -12.88
CA ASP A 158 1.99 -8.26 -14.06
C ASP A 158 1.10 -7.09 -13.61
N PRO A 159 1.71 -5.92 -13.30
CA PRO A 159 0.99 -4.79 -12.73
C PRO A 159 -0.05 -4.23 -13.71
N ILE A 160 0.25 -4.19 -15.02
CA ILE A 160 -0.67 -3.66 -16.04
C ILE A 160 -1.93 -4.52 -16.13
N LEU A 161 -1.78 -5.85 -16.18
CA LEU A 161 -2.92 -6.77 -16.21
C LEU A 161 -3.75 -6.65 -14.93
N THR A 162 -3.07 -6.62 -13.78
CA THR A 162 -3.72 -6.52 -12.47
C THR A 162 -4.56 -5.25 -12.37
N SER A 163 -4.03 -4.12 -12.85
CA SER A 163 -4.76 -2.85 -12.87
C SER A 163 -5.97 -2.89 -13.80
N PHE A 164 -5.88 -3.58 -14.95
CA PHE A 164 -7.04 -3.76 -15.85
C PHE A 164 -8.14 -4.58 -15.19
N GLU A 165 -7.79 -5.71 -14.59
CA GLU A 165 -8.74 -6.57 -13.89
C GLU A 165 -9.38 -5.84 -12.71
N LEU A 166 -8.57 -5.21 -11.87
CA LEU A 166 -9.03 -4.48 -10.69
C LEU A 166 -9.93 -3.29 -11.07
N SER A 167 -9.56 -2.51 -12.09
CA SER A 167 -10.42 -1.41 -12.57
C SER A 167 -11.77 -1.90 -13.09
N CYS A 168 -11.82 -3.09 -13.70
CA CYS A 168 -13.07 -3.68 -14.16
C CYS A 168 -13.92 -4.19 -13.00
N GLU A 169 -13.30 -4.87 -12.04
CA GLU A 169 -13.94 -5.37 -10.81
C GLU A 169 -14.56 -4.20 -10.02
N LEU A 170 -13.82 -3.11 -9.82
CA LEU A 170 -14.29 -1.90 -9.14
C LEU A 170 -15.47 -1.24 -9.87
N LYS A 171 -15.46 -1.18 -11.21
CA LYS A 171 -16.59 -0.68 -12.02
C LYS A 171 -17.83 -1.56 -11.95
N GLN A 172 -17.68 -2.86 -11.68
CA GLN A 172 -18.80 -3.76 -11.45
C GLN A 172 -19.36 -3.55 -10.04
N LEU A 173 -18.48 -3.44 -9.03
CA LEU A 173 -18.86 -3.17 -7.65
C LEU A 173 -19.59 -1.83 -7.50
N SER A 174 -19.20 -0.79 -8.23
CA SER A 174 -19.89 0.51 -8.19
C SER A 174 -21.35 0.46 -8.66
N LYS A 175 -21.74 -0.57 -9.41
CA LYS A 175 -23.12 -0.81 -9.84
C LYS A 175 -23.90 -1.70 -8.88
N LEU A 176 -23.20 -2.46 -8.05
CA LEU A 176 -23.78 -3.37 -7.08
C LEU A 176 -24.02 -2.67 -5.74
N GLU A 177 -23.05 -1.85 -5.29
CA GLU A 177 -23.11 -1.06 -4.06
C GLU A 177 -23.27 0.42 -4.39
N ASN A 178 -24.47 0.95 -4.16
CA ASN A 178 -24.78 2.34 -4.50
C ASN A 178 -24.22 3.32 -3.47
N GLU A 179 -24.08 2.91 -2.21
CA GLU A 179 -23.64 3.71 -1.07
C GLU A 179 -22.21 4.24 -1.27
N PHE A 180 -21.32 3.42 -1.83
CA PHE A 180 -19.92 3.74 -2.09
C PHE A 180 -19.58 3.85 -3.58
N LYS A 181 -20.60 4.04 -4.43
CA LYS A 181 -20.44 4.08 -5.88
C LYS A 181 -19.33 5.05 -6.33
N ALA A 182 -19.36 6.28 -5.83
CA ALA A 182 -18.38 7.31 -6.19
C ALA A 182 -16.95 6.93 -5.78
N ASP A 183 -16.77 6.25 -4.64
CA ASP A 183 -15.46 5.80 -4.18
C ASP A 183 -14.93 4.67 -5.08
N TYR A 184 -15.77 3.70 -5.44
CA TYR A 184 -15.38 2.65 -6.37
C TYR A 184 -15.01 3.19 -7.75
N GLU A 185 -15.76 4.16 -8.27
CA GLU A 185 -15.47 4.79 -9.55
C GLU A 185 -14.13 5.55 -9.52
N LYS A 186 -13.84 6.28 -8.43
CA LYS A 186 -12.54 6.94 -8.23
C LYS A 186 -11.38 5.94 -8.19
N LEU A 187 -11.53 4.84 -7.45
CA LEU A 187 -10.49 3.80 -7.38
C LEU A 187 -10.28 3.12 -8.72
N ALA A 188 -11.36 2.88 -9.47
CA ALA A 188 -11.26 2.33 -10.81
C ALA A 188 -10.44 3.27 -11.70
N VAL A 189 -10.72 4.57 -11.69
CA VAL A 189 -9.94 5.57 -12.45
C VAL A 189 -8.48 5.59 -12.02
N LYS A 190 -8.18 5.55 -10.70
CA LYS A 190 -6.80 5.47 -10.18
C LYS A 190 -6.04 4.28 -10.75
N CYS A 191 -6.66 3.10 -10.83
CA CYS A 191 -6.05 1.91 -11.42
C CYS A 191 -5.81 2.07 -12.94
N GLN A 192 -6.72 2.75 -13.66
CA GLN A 192 -6.54 3.02 -15.08
C GLN A 192 -5.40 4.01 -15.34
N GLU A 193 -5.30 5.06 -14.52
CA GLU A 193 -4.21 6.04 -14.57
C GLU A 193 -2.88 5.37 -14.31
N PHE A 194 -2.77 4.57 -13.26
CA PHE A 194 -1.54 3.87 -12.95
C PHE A 194 -1.05 2.95 -14.09
N ALA A 195 -1.96 2.25 -14.78
CA ALA A 195 -1.57 1.43 -15.93
C ALA A 195 -1.05 2.27 -17.11
N VAL A 196 -1.59 3.49 -17.27
CA VAL A 196 -1.14 4.46 -18.27
C VAL A 196 0.22 5.04 -17.87
N ASP A 197 0.39 5.47 -16.61
CA ASP A 197 1.63 6.00 -16.07
C ASP A 197 2.79 5.00 -16.25
N LEU A 198 2.52 3.70 -16.05
CA LEU A 198 3.51 2.64 -16.30
C LEU A 198 3.90 2.51 -17.78
N LEU A 199 2.95 2.66 -18.71
CA LEU A 199 3.21 2.61 -20.15
C LEU A 199 3.99 3.84 -20.62
N GLU A 200 3.74 5.00 -20.01
CA GLU A 200 4.48 6.24 -20.30
C GLU A 200 5.96 6.17 -19.91
N GLN A 201 6.35 5.30 -18.98
CA GLN A 201 7.76 5.11 -18.61
C GLN A 201 8.57 4.32 -19.66
N THR A 202 7.95 3.82 -20.74
CA THR A 202 8.66 3.11 -21.81
C THR A 202 9.53 4.07 -22.63
N ARG A 203 10.80 3.71 -22.85
CA ARG A 203 11.80 4.61 -23.48
C ARG A 203 11.95 4.38 -24.99
N GLY A 204 11.33 3.34 -25.54
CA GLY A 204 11.45 3.04 -26.96
C GLY A 204 10.41 2.06 -27.49
N SER A 205 10.29 2.02 -28.81
CA SER A 205 9.33 1.19 -29.54
C SER A 205 9.50 -0.32 -29.27
N ARG A 206 10.73 -0.77 -28.95
CA ARG A 206 11.02 -2.16 -28.60
C ARG A 206 10.38 -2.58 -27.28
N GLU A 207 10.52 -1.78 -26.23
CA GLU A 207 9.92 -2.06 -24.92
C GLU A 207 8.39 -2.05 -25.01
N LEU A 208 7.86 -1.06 -25.72
CA LEU A 208 6.43 -0.96 -25.97
C LEU A 208 5.90 -2.19 -26.74
N ALA A 209 6.62 -2.65 -27.77
CA ALA A 209 6.23 -3.85 -28.52
C ALA A 209 6.22 -5.11 -27.66
N ILE A 210 7.16 -5.24 -26.71
CA ILE A 210 7.17 -6.36 -25.75
C ILE A 210 5.93 -6.32 -24.87
N ILE A 211 5.61 -5.16 -24.28
CA ILE A 211 4.44 -5.02 -23.41
C ILE A 211 3.13 -5.27 -24.17
N LEU A 212 3.00 -4.73 -25.38
CA LEU A 212 1.77 -4.84 -26.18
C LEU A 212 1.52 -6.26 -26.71
N ASN A 213 2.57 -7.04 -26.94
CA ASN A 213 2.47 -8.42 -27.44
C ASN A 213 2.62 -9.47 -26.34
N HIS A 214 2.77 -9.07 -25.07
CA HIS A 214 2.92 -10.01 -23.97
C HIS A 214 1.65 -10.85 -23.76
N ASP A 215 1.78 -12.16 -23.93
CA ASP A 215 0.78 -13.18 -23.64
C ASP A 215 1.19 -14.03 -22.43
N ASN A 216 0.31 -14.18 -21.45
CA ASN A 216 0.52 -15.03 -20.27
C ASN A 216 0.04 -16.47 -20.48
N THR A 217 -0.60 -16.78 -21.62
CA THR A 217 -1.26 -18.07 -21.90
C THR A 217 -0.55 -18.94 -22.93
N THR A 218 0.36 -18.39 -23.74
CA THR A 218 1.00 -19.14 -24.83
C THR A 218 2.51 -19.17 -24.66
N THR A 219 3.05 -20.34 -24.28
CA THR A 219 4.48 -20.68 -24.31
C THR A 219 4.98 -20.96 -25.74
N ASP A 220 4.31 -20.41 -26.76
CA ASP A 220 4.64 -20.66 -28.15
C ASP A 220 5.59 -19.57 -28.65
N GLU A 221 6.89 -19.81 -28.45
CA GLU A 221 8.00 -18.98 -28.95
C GLU A 221 8.12 -18.93 -30.49
N GLN A 222 7.15 -19.47 -31.24
CA GLN A 222 7.31 -19.79 -32.66
C GLN A 222 6.68 -18.82 -33.66
N ASN A 223 6.31 -17.59 -33.28
CA ASN A 223 5.86 -16.59 -34.26
C ASN A 223 6.33 -15.17 -33.88
N CYS A 224 7.63 -14.91 -34.06
CA CYS A 224 8.27 -13.62 -33.81
C CYS A 224 7.73 -12.48 -34.72
N ASP A 225 7.19 -12.82 -35.90
CA ASP A 225 6.90 -11.82 -36.93
C ASP A 225 5.44 -11.36 -37.00
N LYS A 226 4.54 -11.88 -36.16
CA LYS A 226 3.13 -11.48 -36.17
C LYS A 226 2.80 -10.65 -34.94
N VAL A 227 2.62 -9.35 -35.16
CA VAL A 227 2.12 -8.39 -34.16
C VAL A 227 0.70 -8.82 -33.75
N ARG A 228 0.59 -9.63 -32.68
CA ARG A 228 -0.69 -10.18 -32.18
C ARG A 228 -1.48 -9.16 -31.36
N LEU A 229 -0.79 -8.15 -30.79
CA LEU A 229 -1.34 -7.06 -29.96
C LEU A 229 -2.26 -7.59 -28.86
N SER A 230 -1.89 -8.70 -28.25
CA SER A 230 -2.76 -9.42 -27.33
C SER A 230 -3.10 -8.59 -26.09
N ARG A 231 -2.15 -7.81 -25.58
CA ARG A 231 -2.38 -6.87 -24.48
C ARG A 231 -3.36 -5.76 -24.88
N LEU A 232 -3.27 -5.25 -26.10
CA LEU A 232 -4.18 -4.22 -26.60
C LEU A 232 -5.60 -4.76 -26.76
N LYS A 233 -5.76 -5.98 -27.30
CA LYS A 233 -7.06 -6.66 -27.35
C LYS A 233 -7.67 -6.81 -25.96
N LEU A 234 -6.83 -7.13 -24.97
CA LEU A 234 -7.24 -7.22 -23.58
C LEU A 234 -7.67 -5.85 -23.02
N ALA A 235 -6.91 -4.78 -23.31
CA ALA A 235 -7.28 -3.42 -22.92
C ALA A 235 -8.65 -3.01 -23.48
N ILE A 236 -8.94 -3.34 -24.74
CA ILE A 236 -10.26 -3.13 -25.36
C ILE A 236 -11.35 -3.92 -24.63
N LYS A 237 -11.11 -5.20 -24.33
CA LYS A 237 -12.04 -6.06 -23.58
C LYS A 237 -12.41 -5.46 -22.22
N TYR A 238 -11.42 -4.94 -21.49
CA TYR A 238 -11.63 -4.28 -20.19
C TYR A 238 -12.07 -2.82 -20.29
N LYS A 239 -12.33 -2.31 -21.51
CA LYS A 239 -12.78 -0.93 -21.76
C LYS A 239 -11.83 0.11 -21.17
N GLN A 240 -10.53 -0.12 -21.34
CA GLN A 240 -9.48 0.84 -21.00
C GLN A 240 -9.46 1.94 -22.06
N LYS A 241 -10.24 3.00 -21.83
CA LYS A 241 -10.45 4.10 -22.79
C LYS A 241 -9.42 5.22 -22.67
N LYS A 242 -8.61 5.24 -21.60
CA LYS A 242 -7.53 6.21 -21.47
C LYS A 242 -6.40 5.77 -22.40
N VAL A 243 -6.17 6.57 -23.43
CA VAL A 243 -5.05 6.42 -24.34
C VAL A 243 -4.22 7.67 -24.11
N SER A 244 -3.05 7.53 -23.47
CA SER A 244 -2.03 8.57 -23.53
C SER A 244 -1.45 8.54 -24.93
N LEU A 245 -2.03 9.36 -25.80
CA LEU A 245 -1.31 9.88 -26.94
C LEU A 245 -1.02 11.33 -26.55
N THR A 246 0.25 11.54 -26.19
CA THR A 246 0.99 12.82 -26.17
C THR A 246 0.23 14.02 -26.70
#